data_AF-A0A2H0QQN8-F1
#
_entry.id   AF-A0A2H0QQN8-F1
#
_cell.length_a   1.000
_cell.length_b   1.000
_cell.length_c   1.000
_cell.angle_alpha   90.00
_cell.angle_beta   90.00
_cell.angle_gamma   90.00
#
_symmetry.space_group_name_H-M   'P 1'
#
loop_
_entity.id
_entity.type
_entity.pdbx_description
1 polymer ?
#
loop_
_entity_poly.entity_id
_entity_poly.type
_entity_poly.pdbx_seq_one_letter_code
_entity_poly.pdbx_strand_id
1 'polypeptide(L)'
;MKLRASKLWFSLLLLVSFSALASGPGKLADILISESGVMELLAKRGIEGIPAQKVSSYVKNSLISLSFADRVPTKRELIEIIGGLGGSESDMAMRKQLQVLLEKPADKMSKEDVVTSINHLIYLANRYGTRGSTVLACAECVSDALKKNGFKFTLEVLEDKASKQILNDVLPRKPKDLQNYISARMRSLDLGDYSRVSKDVVAPEEERALGLFVALADKNSPASKIQRDFIDSILEVSKDSSGKVKLLSEDNPHKLWKLFDKDMDPELMKEWTDLLREVSEEGKDQASKKDAFFSVLQKRAGDDPVKLEQVNMLKSKGCYFR
;
A
#
# COMPACT_ATOMS: atom_id res chain seq x y z
N MET A 1 -26.62 -6.75 73.56
CA MET A 1 -27.97 -6.15 73.47
C MET A 1 -27.81 -4.63 73.47
N LYS A 2 -28.37 -3.93 72.46
CA LYS A 2 -28.47 -2.44 72.28
C LYS A 2 -27.18 -1.69 71.85
N LEU A 3 -27.12 -1.19 70.60
CA LEU A 3 -27.37 0.20 70.09
C LEU A 3 -26.08 1.07 70.17
N ARG A 4 -25.60 1.91 69.24
CA ARG A 4 -26.13 2.72 68.11
C ARG A 4 -24.89 3.19 67.27
N ALA A 5 -24.92 3.13 65.93
CA ALA A 5 -25.15 4.23 64.97
C ALA A 5 -24.08 5.34 64.87
N SER A 6 -23.43 5.46 63.68
CA SER A 6 -23.06 6.70 62.97
C SER A 6 -22.16 6.37 61.77
N LYS A 7 -22.71 6.18 60.55
CA LYS A 7 -22.62 7.15 59.43
C LYS A 7 -21.29 7.91 59.32
N LEU A 8 -20.48 7.56 58.31
CA LEU A 8 -19.71 8.53 57.51
C LEU A 8 -19.25 7.86 56.21
N TRP A 9 -20.00 8.19 55.15
CA TRP A 9 -19.57 8.04 53.76
C TRP A 9 -18.29 8.85 53.55
N PHE A 10 -17.23 8.22 53.07
CA PHE A 10 -16.10 8.91 52.45
C PHE A 10 -16.17 8.68 50.95
N SER A 11 -16.78 9.64 50.25
CA SER A 11 -16.71 9.80 48.81
C SER A 11 -15.28 10.21 48.45
N LEU A 12 -14.50 9.28 47.91
CA LEU A 12 -13.19 9.57 47.32
C LEU A 12 -13.42 10.25 45.96
N LEU A 13 -13.47 11.59 45.97
CA LEU A 13 -13.42 12.41 44.77
C LEU A 13 -12.02 12.30 44.17
N LEU A 14 -11.90 11.49 43.11
CA LEU A 14 -10.76 11.49 42.19
C LEU A 14 -10.76 12.83 41.44
N LEU A 15 -10.03 13.81 41.97
CA LEU A 15 -9.57 14.96 41.22
C LEU A 15 -8.56 14.47 40.18
N VAL A 16 -9.08 14.01 39.03
CA VAL A 16 -8.28 13.91 37.81
C VAL A 16 -7.96 15.34 37.42
N SER A 17 -6.76 15.79 37.79
CA SER A 17 -6.13 16.99 37.26
C SER A 17 -6.00 16.81 35.75
N PHE A 18 -7.00 17.28 35.00
CA PHE A 18 -6.82 17.62 33.60
C PHE A 18 -5.83 18.78 33.54
N SER A 19 -4.56 18.44 33.41
CA SER A 19 -3.57 19.37 32.87
C SER A 19 -3.98 19.64 31.43
N ALA A 20 -4.86 20.63 31.24
CA ALA A 20 -5.08 21.23 29.94
C ALA A 20 -3.75 21.85 29.52
N LEU A 21 -2.93 21.07 28.81
CA LEU A 21 -1.88 21.60 27.95
C LEU A 21 -2.59 22.46 26.91
N ALA A 22 -2.71 23.74 27.20
CA ALA A 22 -2.90 24.76 26.18
C ALA A 22 -1.62 24.85 25.36
N SER A 23 -1.33 23.83 24.56
CA SER A 23 -0.45 23.95 23.41
C SER A 23 -1.25 24.70 22.34
N GLY A 24 -0.70 25.80 21.81
CA GLY A 24 -1.21 26.37 20.57
C GLY A 24 -1.36 25.26 19.51
N PRO A 25 -2.27 25.40 18.54
CA PRO A 25 -2.55 24.33 17.59
C PRO A 25 -1.23 23.90 16.93
N GLY A 26 -0.81 22.67 17.24
CA GLY A 26 0.46 22.13 16.76
C GLY A 26 0.54 22.22 15.24
N LYS A 27 1.75 22.36 14.69
CA LYS A 27 1.92 22.26 13.24
C LYS A 27 1.61 20.83 12.81
N LEU A 28 1.29 20.62 11.53
CA LEU A 28 1.02 19.26 11.02
C LEU A 28 2.13 18.27 11.38
N ALA A 29 3.41 18.69 11.28
CA ALA A 29 4.53 17.83 11.66
C ALA A 29 4.48 17.34 13.12
N ASP A 30 3.98 18.16 14.05
CA ASP A 30 3.82 17.77 15.46
C ASP A 30 2.71 16.72 15.63
N ILE A 31 1.67 16.82 14.80
CA ILE A 31 0.51 15.94 14.84
C ILE A 31 0.80 14.58 14.18
N LEU A 32 1.49 14.57 13.04
CA LEU A 32 1.76 13.33 12.28
C LEU A 32 2.62 12.32 13.04
N ILE A 33 3.51 12.79 13.92
CA ILE A 33 4.40 11.91 14.71
C ILE A 33 3.70 11.24 15.89
N SER A 34 2.41 11.54 16.12
CA SER A 34 1.59 10.96 17.19
C SER A 34 0.36 10.27 16.61
N GLU A 35 0.18 8.99 16.94
CA GLU A 35 -0.97 8.19 16.47
C GLU A 35 -2.31 8.81 16.91
N SER A 36 -2.42 9.28 18.15
CA SER A 36 -3.62 9.97 18.65
C SER A 36 -3.83 11.32 17.98
N GLY A 37 -2.75 12.04 17.68
CA GLY A 37 -2.80 13.30 16.94
C GLY A 37 -3.36 13.12 15.54
N VAL A 38 -2.87 12.10 14.81
CA VAL A 38 -3.38 11.77 13.47
C VAL A 38 -4.86 11.39 13.53
N MET A 39 -5.26 10.57 14.50
CA MET A 39 -6.66 10.17 14.68
C MET A 39 -7.57 11.38 14.96
N GLU A 40 -7.17 12.29 15.85
CA GLU A 40 -7.93 13.51 16.14
C GLU A 40 -8.01 14.43 14.92
N LEU A 41 -6.91 14.60 14.19
CA LEU A 41 -6.87 15.38 12.96
C LEU A 41 -7.84 14.82 11.92
N LEU A 42 -7.85 13.51 11.71
CA LEU A 42 -8.75 12.85 10.75
C LEU A 42 -10.21 12.98 11.16
N ALA A 43 -10.53 12.76 12.45
CA ALA A 43 -11.88 12.87 12.97
C ALA A 43 -12.46 14.28 12.78
N LYS A 44 -11.69 15.33 13.07
CA LYS A 44 -12.09 16.73 12.83
C LYS A 44 -12.34 17.07 11.36
N ARG A 45 -12.08 16.15 10.42
CA ARG A 45 -12.35 16.30 8.98
C ARG A 45 -13.30 15.20 8.45
N GLY A 46 -14.03 14.55 9.35
CA GLY A 46 -15.06 13.56 9.03
C GLY A 46 -14.51 12.21 8.56
N ILE A 47 -13.26 11.89 8.90
CA ILE A 47 -12.65 10.57 8.66
C ILE A 47 -12.52 9.90 10.01
N GLU A 48 -13.41 8.95 10.28
CA GLU A 48 -13.55 8.32 11.60
C GLU A 48 -13.56 6.79 11.51
N GLY A 49 -13.47 6.11 12.65
CA GLY A 49 -13.55 4.66 12.75
C GLY A 49 -12.41 3.93 12.03
N ILE A 50 -12.74 2.82 11.36
CA ILE A 50 -11.78 1.93 10.69
C ILE A 50 -10.93 2.67 9.64
N PRO A 51 -11.48 3.52 8.74
CA PRO A 51 -10.67 4.32 7.83
C PRO A 51 -9.61 5.18 8.53
N ALA A 52 -9.96 5.83 9.64
CA ALA A 52 -9.02 6.66 10.39
C ALA A 52 -7.89 5.83 11.00
N GLN A 53 -8.24 4.68 11.60
CA GLN A 53 -7.26 3.74 12.16
C GLN A 53 -6.27 3.25 11.11
N LYS A 54 -6.76 2.86 9.93
CA LYS A 54 -5.90 2.43 8.81
C LYS A 54 -4.96 3.55 8.37
N VAL A 55 -5.49 4.75 8.14
CA VAL A 55 -4.67 5.91 7.72
C VAL A 55 -3.62 6.26 8.78
N SER A 56 -3.97 6.21 10.06
CA SER A 56 -3.02 6.43 11.15
C SER A 56 -1.87 5.43 11.13
N SER A 57 -2.18 4.14 10.92
CA SER A 57 -1.17 3.09 10.73
C SER A 57 -0.29 3.36 9.50
N TYR A 58 -0.88 3.75 8.36
CA TYR A 58 -0.12 4.08 7.15
C TYR A 58 0.83 5.27 7.35
N VAL A 59 0.40 6.31 8.08
CA VAL A 59 1.25 7.45 8.44
C VAL A 59 2.41 6.97 9.30
N LYS A 60 2.16 6.20 10.36
CA LYS A 60 3.18 5.63 11.23
C LYS A 60 4.20 4.80 10.45
N ASN A 61 3.73 3.90 9.59
CA ASN A 61 4.59 3.05 8.76
C ASN A 61 5.42 3.88 7.77
N SER A 62 4.83 4.93 7.18
CA SER A 62 5.55 5.83 6.28
C SER A 62 6.67 6.57 6.99
N LEU A 63 6.39 7.05 8.20
CA LEU A 63 7.35 7.74 9.06
C LEU A 63 8.51 6.83 9.48
N ILE A 64 8.21 5.58 9.89
CA ILE A 64 9.23 4.58 10.22
C ILE A 64 10.05 4.21 8.97
N SER A 65 9.40 4.03 7.81
CA SER A 65 10.08 3.68 6.56
C SER A 65 11.07 4.76 6.11
N LEU A 66 10.69 6.03 6.27
CA LEU A 66 11.56 7.19 6.00
C LEU A 66 12.67 7.36 7.05
N SER A 67 12.43 6.91 8.28
CA SER A 67 13.40 6.98 9.36
C SER A 67 14.57 6.04 9.12
N PHE A 68 15.78 6.51 9.44
CA PHE A 68 16.98 5.68 9.48
C PHE A 68 17.05 4.82 10.76
N ALA A 69 16.03 4.90 11.62
CA ALA A 69 15.90 4.15 12.87
C ALA A 69 14.56 3.38 12.90
N ASP A 70 14.47 2.29 13.68
CA ASP A 70 13.24 1.48 13.85
C ASP A 70 12.22 2.17 14.77
N ARG A 71 12.03 3.48 14.59
CA ARG A 71 11.12 4.32 15.35
C ARG A 71 10.60 5.46 14.50
N VAL A 72 9.46 6.01 14.93
CA VAL A 72 8.94 7.27 14.42
C VAL A 72 10.00 8.37 14.63
N PRO A 73 10.32 9.18 13.60
CA PRO A 73 11.25 10.29 13.72
C PRO A 73 10.64 11.40 14.57
N THR A 74 11.50 12.16 15.24
CA THR A 74 11.11 13.44 15.83
C THR A 74 10.73 14.43 14.73
N LYS A 75 10.02 15.51 15.08
CA LYS A 75 9.68 16.58 14.13
C LYS A 75 10.89 17.12 13.37
N ARG A 76 12.00 17.37 14.06
CA ARG A 76 13.23 17.89 13.42
C ARG A 76 13.78 16.89 12.42
N GLU A 77 13.89 15.63 12.81
CA GLU A 77 14.33 14.53 11.93
C GLU A 77 13.40 14.40 10.71
N LEU A 78 12.08 14.48 10.89
CA LEU A 78 11.12 14.41 9.79
C LEU A 78 11.34 15.53 8.76
N ILE A 79 11.49 16.77 9.22
CA ILE A 79 11.73 17.92 8.33
C ILE A 79 13.06 17.76 7.59
N GLU A 80 14.12 17.35 8.29
CA GLU A 80 15.45 17.09 7.72
C GLU A 80 15.41 15.96 6.67
N ILE A 81 14.76 14.84 6.99
CA ILE A 81 14.60 13.69 6.09
C ILE A 81 13.87 14.12 4.82
N ILE A 82 12.68 14.73 4.95
CA ILE A 82 11.89 15.18 3.79
C ILE A 82 12.67 16.21 2.97
N GLY A 83 13.37 17.15 3.61
CA GLY A 83 14.19 18.14 2.92
C GLY A 83 15.40 17.57 2.20
N GLY A 84 15.93 16.44 2.69
CA GLY A 84 17.06 15.72 2.09
C GLY A 84 16.69 14.82 0.91
N LEU A 85 15.40 14.52 0.70
CA LEU A 85 14.98 13.66 -0.41
C LEU A 85 15.25 14.32 -1.76
N GLY A 86 16.09 13.70 -2.59
CA GLY A 86 16.23 14.06 -4.01
C GLY A 86 15.15 13.38 -4.85
N GLY A 87 15.25 13.48 -6.18
CA GLY A 87 14.34 12.74 -7.06
C GLY A 87 14.13 13.36 -8.43
N SER A 88 13.13 12.86 -9.15
CA SER A 88 12.63 13.49 -10.36
C SER A 88 11.94 14.82 -10.06
N GLU A 89 11.62 15.62 -11.08
CA GLU A 89 10.89 16.88 -10.91
C GLU A 89 9.54 16.69 -10.19
N SER A 90 8.82 15.62 -10.54
CA SER A 90 7.56 15.26 -9.88
C SER A 90 7.76 14.94 -8.39
N ASP A 91 8.80 14.17 -8.05
CA ASP A 91 9.12 13.82 -6.66
C ASP A 91 9.49 15.09 -5.86
N MET A 92 10.28 15.98 -6.46
CA MET A 92 10.65 17.26 -5.86
C MET A 92 9.45 18.19 -5.65
N ALA A 93 8.46 18.19 -6.56
CA ALA A 93 7.24 18.97 -6.42
C ALA A 93 6.41 18.47 -5.23
N MET A 94 6.17 17.16 -5.12
CA MET A 94 5.47 16.56 -3.98
C MET A 94 6.19 16.84 -2.66
N ARG A 95 7.53 16.72 -2.64
CA ARG A 95 8.37 17.05 -1.49
C ARG A 95 8.20 18.49 -1.05
N LYS A 96 8.33 19.46 -1.97
CA LYS A 96 8.18 20.89 -1.66
C LYS A 96 6.79 21.19 -1.09
N GLN A 97 5.74 20.65 -1.71
CA GLN A 97 4.38 20.84 -1.22
C GLN A 97 4.19 20.22 0.17
N LEU A 98 4.71 19.02 0.42
CA LEU A 98 4.67 18.39 1.73
C LEU A 98 5.39 19.24 2.79
N GLN A 99 6.58 19.80 2.48
CA GLN A 99 7.30 20.68 3.41
C GLN A 99 6.48 21.89 3.82
N VAL A 100 5.81 22.55 2.87
CA VAL A 100 4.92 23.68 3.17
C VAL A 100 3.76 23.25 4.08
N LEU A 101 3.15 22.10 3.79
CA LEU A 101 2.01 21.58 4.56
C LEU A 101 2.41 21.15 5.97
N LEU A 102 3.60 20.55 6.15
CA LEU A 102 4.14 20.14 7.45
C LEU A 102 4.30 21.31 8.43
N GLU A 103 4.54 22.52 7.91
CA GLU A 103 4.70 23.72 8.72
C GLU A 103 3.39 24.47 9.02
N LYS A 104 2.30 24.11 8.33
CA LYS A 104 0.99 24.73 8.49
C LYS A 104 0.39 24.35 9.86
N PRO A 105 -0.24 25.30 10.59
CA PRO A 105 -1.00 24.98 11.79
C PRO A 105 -2.12 23.98 11.49
N ALA A 106 -2.23 22.91 12.28
CA ALA A 106 -3.13 21.78 12.00
C ALA A 106 -4.62 22.17 12.01
N ASP A 107 -4.98 23.15 12.85
CA ASP A 107 -6.32 23.71 12.96
C ASP A 107 -6.74 24.49 11.71
N LYS A 108 -5.78 25.09 11.00
CA LYS A 108 -5.97 25.83 9.73
C LYS A 108 -5.91 24.94 8.49
N MET A 109 -5.75 23.63 8.65
CA MET A 109 -5.71 22.70 7.52
C MET A 109 -7.11 22.31 7.08
N SER A 110 -7.35 22.39 5.77
CA SER A 110 -8.52 21.79 5.14
C SER A 110 -8.40 20.26 5.11
N LYS A 111 -9.50 19.57 4.81
CA LYS A 111 -9.49 18.12 4.56
C LYS A 111 -8.54 17.77 3.41
N GLU A 112 -8.56 18.55 2.34
CA GLU A 112 -7.72 18.35 1.16
C GLU A 112 -6.23 18.51 1.49
N ASP A 113 -5.86 19.50 2.31
CA ASP A 113 -4.48 19.67 2.76
C ASP A 113 -3.98 18.42 3.51
N VAL A 114 -4.79 17.89 4.43
CA VAL A 114 -4.45 16.70 5.24
C VAL A 114 -4.27 15.48 4.35
N VAL A 115 -5.24 15.22 3.47
CA VAL A 115 -5.21 14.08 2.55
C VAL A 115 -4.03 14.17 1.59
N THR A 116 -3.74 15.36 1.06
CA THR A 116 -2.60 15.61 0.17
C THR A 116 -1.28 15.34 0.89
N SER A 117 -1.14 15.83 2.12
CA SER A 117 0.06 15.60 2.93
C SER A 117 0.30 14.12 3.17
N ILE A 118 -0.75 13.37 3.53
CA ILE A 118 -0.65 11.93 3.79
C ILE A 118 -0.33 11.16 2.51
N ASN A 119 -0.98 11.47 1.38
CA ASN A 119 -0.68 10.83 0.10
C ASN A 119 0.78 11.08 -0.33
N HIS A 120 1.30 12.30 -0.19
CA HIS A 120 2.70 12.61 -0.49
C HIS A 120 3.67 11.90 0.45
N LEU A 121 3.35 11.85 1.75
CA LEU A 121 4.16 11.15 2.73
C LEU A 121 4.27 9.65 2.40
N ILE A 122 3.14 8.99 2.10
CA ILE A 122 3.09 7.57 1.71
C ILE A 122 3.88 7.34 0.42
N TYR A 123 3.67 8.17 -0.60
CA TYR A 123 4.40 8.07 -1.87
C TYR A 123 5.92 8.19 -1.67
N LEU A 124 6.36 9.23 -0.96
CA LEU A 124 7.78 9.48 -0.72
C LEU A 124 8.40 8.38 0.16
N ALA A 125 7.67 7.87 1.16
CA ALA A 125 8.11 6.74 1.97
C ALA A 125 8.26 5.46 1.12
N ASN A 126 7.28 5.14 0.27
CA ASN A 126 7.40 4.00 -0.62
C ASN A 126 8.54 4.16 -1.64
N ARG A 127 8.85 5.37 -2.10
CA ARG A 127 9.88 5.60 -3.12
C ARG A 127 11.30 5.73 -2.57
N TYR A 128 11.46 6.34 -1.40
CA TYR A 128 12.76 6.70 -0.81
C TYR A 128 12.99 6.12 0.58
N GLY A 129 11.99 5.47 1.14
CA GLY A 129 12.07 4.83 2.45
C GLY A 129 13.25 3.88 2.53
N THR A 130 14.01 4.03 3.60
CA THR A 130 15.26 3.31 3.83
C THR A 130 15.03 1.98 4.52
N ARG A 131 13.82 1.76 5.05
CA ARG A 131 13.44 0.57 5.81
C ARG A 131 12.00 0.16 5.53
N GLY A 132 11.70 -1.10 5.82
CA GLY A 132 10.34 -1.62 5.90
C GLY A 132 10.06 -2.68 4.86
N SER A 133 9.41 -3.76 5.29
CA SER A 133 8.71 -4.71 4.43
C SER A 133 7.41 -4.11 3.89
N THR A 134 7.45 -2.81 3.55
CA THR A 134 6.28 -2.08 3.12
C THR A 134 6.21 -1.98 1.62
N VAL A 135 5.02 -2.18 1.07
CA VAL A 135 4.72 -1.96 -0.35
C VAL A 135 3.47 -1.11 -0.46
N LEU A 136 3.45 -0.25 -1.47
CA LEU A 136 2.33 0.62 -1.76
C LEU A 136 1.25 -0.13 -2.53
N ALA A 137 0.03 -0.13 -1.98
CA ALA A 137 -1.15 -0.70 -2.60
C ALA A 137 -2.17 0.39 -2.98
N CYS A 138 -3.09 0.06 -3.89
CA CYS A 138 -4.10 1.00 -4.38
C CYS A 138 -5.28 1.11 -3.40
N ALA A 139 -5.57 2.31 -2.90
CA ALA A 139 -6.66 2.55 -1.94
C ALA A 139 -8.03 2.17 -2.52
N GLU A 140 -8.29 2.46 -3.79
CA GLU A 140 -9.53 2.09 -4.48
C GLU A 140 -9.75 0.57 -4.55
N CYS A 141 -8.68 -0.20 -4.60
CA CYS A 141 -8.72 -1.65 -4.68
C CYS A 141 -8.80 -2.34 -3.32
N VAL A 142 -8.77 -1.58 -2.22
CA VAL A 142 -8.83 -2.13 -0.85
C VAL A 142 -9.91 -1.48 0.02
N SER A 143 -10.36 -0.26 -0.29
CA SER A 143 -11.39 0.43 0.48
C SER A 143 -12.06 1.58 -0.28
N ASP A 144 -13.37 1.44 -0.54
CA ASP A 144 -14.19 2.53 -1.06
C ASP A 144 -14.27 3.72 -0.11
N ALA A 145 -14.20 3.48 1.20
CA ALA A 145 -14.18 4.54 2.20
C ALA A 145 -12.90 5.39 2.12
N LEU A 146 -11.73 4.77 1.91
CA LEU A 146 -10.48 5.51 1.74
C LEU A 146 -10.50 6.31 0.43
N LYS A 147 -10.95 5.69 -0.67
CA LYS A 147 -11.11 6.38 -1.97
C LYS A 147 -12.04 7.60 -1.85
N LYS A 148 -13.21 7.44 -1.24
CA LYS A 148 -14.19 8.53 -1.03
C LYS A 148 -13.62 9.71 -0.24
N ASN A 149 -12.62 9.45 0.60
CA ASN A 149 -11.92 10.49 1.36
C ASN A 149 -10.68 11.06 0.65
N GLY A 150 -10.40 10.64 -0.59
CA GLY A 150 -9.30 11.17 -1.41
C GLY A 150 -7.95 10.50 -1.19
N PHE A 151 -7.87 9.43 -0.39
CA PHE A 151 -6.65 8.64 -0.26
C PHE A 151 -6.43 7.84 -1.54
N LYS A 152 -5.22 7.96 -2.10
CA LYS A 152 -4.84 7.28 -3.35
C LYS A 152 -4.18 5.94 -3.09
N PHE A 153 -3.45 5.87 -1.97
CA PHE A 153 -2.54 4.78 -1.68
C PHE A 153 -2.71 4.31 -0.25
N THR A 154 -2.39 3.04 -0.04
CA THR A 154 -2.15 2.47 1.28
C THR A 154 -0.70 1.99 1.35
N LEU A 155 -0.14 1.93 2.56
CA LEU A 155 1.21 1.43 2.79
C LEU A 155 1.11 0.18 3.66
N GLU A 156 1.13 -0.98 3.03
CA GLU A 156 0.94 -2.27 3.68
C GLU A 156 2.28 -2.82 4.15
N VAL A 157 2.33 -3.34 5.37
CA VAL A 157 3.48 -4.08 5.89
C VAL A 157 3.25 -5.55 5.56
N LEU A 158 4.12 -6.13 4.74
CA LEU A 158 4.08 -7.55 4.46
C LEU A 158 4.65 -8.32 5.64
N GLU A 159 3.88 -9.29 6.13
CA GLU A 159 4.26 -10.09 7.30
C GLU A 159 5.03 -11.36 6.92
N ASP A 160 4.89 -11.84 5.67
CA ASP A 160 5.52 -13.05 5.21
C ASP A 160 7.06 -12.95 5.17
N LYS A 161 7.71 -14.03 5.60
CA LYS A 161 9.17 -14.08 5.80
C LYS A 161 9.94 -13.85 4.49
N ALA A 162 9.45 -14.39 3.37
CA ALA A 162 10.14 -14.31 2.09
C ALA A 162 10.12 -12.88 1.54
N SER A 163 8.95 -12.22 1.53
CA SER A 163 8.86 -10.84 1.07
C SER A 163 9.59 -9.88 2.02
N LYS A 164 9.51 -10.10 3.34
CA LYS A 164 10.32 -9.34 4.32
C LYS A 164 11.81 -9.41 3.99
N GLN A 165 12.33 -10.61 3.77
CA GLN A 165 13.74 -10.81 3.42
C GLN A 165 14.10 -10.10 2.11
N ILE A 166 13.27 -10.25 1.07
CA ILE A 166 13.52 -9.60 -0.22
C ILE A 166 13.50 -8.07 -0.11
N LEU A 167 12.49 -7.50 0.53
CA LEU A 167 12.32 -6.05 0.66
C LEU A 167 13.45 -5.41 1.47
N ASN A 168 13.96 -6.11 2.49
CA ASN A 168 14.99 -5.57 3.38
C ASN A 168 16.42 -5.80 2.86
N ASP A 169 16.68 -6.98 2.28
CA ASP A 169 18.04 -7.49 2.05
C ASP A 169 18.40 -7.62 0.55
N VAL A 170 17.41 -7.71 -0.34
CA VAL A 170 17.64 -7.97 -1.77
C VAL A 170 17.37 -6.73 -2.63
N LEU A 171 16.23 -6.05 -2.41
CA LEU A 171 15.86 -4.94 -3.28
C LEU A 171 16.72 -3.69 -3.01
N PRO A 172 17.27 -3.06 -4.06
CA PRO A 172 17.93 -1.78 -3.90
C PRO A 172 16.96 -0.71 -3.43
N ARG A 173 17.45 0.16 -2.53
CA ARG A 173 16.63 1.23 -1.92
C ARG A 173 16.57 2.52 -2.75
N LYS A 174 17.56 2.74 -3.61
CA LYS A 174 17.60 3.92 -4.49
C LYS A 174 16.78 3.63 -5.75
N PRO A 175 15.87 4.54 -6.18
CA PRO A 175 15.00 4.28 -7.34
C PRO A 175 15.74 3.86 -8.61
N LYS A 176 16.87 4.51 -8.94
CA LYS A 176 17.66 4.16 -10.13
C LYS A 176 18.26 2.74 -10.04
N ASP A 177 18.74 2.35 -8.87
CA ASP A 177 19.32 1.02 -8.66
C ASP A 177 18.21 -0.05 -8.68
N LEU A 178 17.02 0.28 -8.16
CA LEU A 178 15.84 -0.58 -8.23
C LEU A 178 15.40 -0.80 -9.68
N GLN A 179 15.33 0.26 -10.50
CA GLN A 179 15.02 0.14 -11.94
C GLN A 179 16.04 -0.74 -12.67
N ASN A 180 17.34 -0.56 -12.39
CA ASN A 180 18.40 -1.40 -12.95
C ASN A 180 18.25 -2.87 -12.52
N TYR A 181 17.93 -3.10 -11.24
CA TYR A 181 17.67 -4.44 -10.71
C TYR A 181 16.48 -5.10 -11.41
N ILE A 182 15.34 -4.40 -11.51
CA ILE A 182 14.14 -4.90 -12.19
C ILE A 182 14.46 -5.23 -13.64
N SER A 183 15.10 -4.32 -14.36
CA SER A 183 15.46 -4.53 -15.76
C SER A 183 16.39 -5.72 -15.95
N ALA A 184 17.38 -5.91 -15.07
CA ALA A 184 18.30 -7.04 -15.14
C ALA A 184 17.59 -8.36 -14.84
N ARG A 185 16.76 -8.39 -13.80
CA ARG A 185 16.03 -9.61 -13.38
C ARG A 185 14.99 -10.02 -14.41
N MET A 186 14.18 -9.08 -14.91
CA MET A 186 13.21 -9.38 -15.98
C MET A 186 13.89 -9.97 -17.22
N ARG A 187 15.05 -9.43 -17.64
CA ARG A 187 15.83 -10.00 -18.75
C ARG A 187 16.33 -11.40 -18.44
N SER A 188 16.89 -11.63 -17.26
CA SER A 188 17.41 -12.95 -16.86
C SER A 188 16.33 -14.02 -16.76
N LEU A 189 15.10 -13.62 -16.46
CA LEU A 189 13.94 -14.49 -16.31
C LEU A 189 13.07 -14.57 -17.59
N ASP A 190 13.48 -13.90 -18.67
CA ASP A 190 12.73 -13.75 -19.94
C ASP A 190 11.28 -13.26 -19.75
N LEU A 191 11.08 -12.28 -18.86
CA LEU A 191 9.76 -11.71 -18.53
C LEU A 191 9.39 -10.46 -19.35
N GLY A 192 10.26 -10.05 -20.27
CA GLY A 192 10.16 -8.81 -21.05
C GLY A 192 11.30 -7.82 -20.78
N ASP A 193 11.22 -6.63 -21.39
CA ASP A 193 12.24 -5.57 -21.29
C ASP A 193 11.69 -4.33 -20.60
N TYR A 194 11.95 -4.20 -19.29
CA TYR A 194 11.52 -3.07 -18.47
C TYR A 194 11.99 -1.71 -19.02
N SER A 195 13.15 -1.66 -19.70
CA SER A 195 13.71 -0.40 -20.19
C SER A 195 12.86 0.30 -21.26
N ARG A 196 11.87 -0.40 -21.84
CA ARG A 196 10.95 0.11 -22.85
C ARG A 196 9.53 0.32 -22.31
N VAL A 197 9.31 0.04 -21.03
CA VAL A 197 7.97 0.09 -20.43
C VAL A 197 7.59 1.54 -20.14
N SER A 198 6.41 1.94 -20.60
CA SER A 198 5.85 3.26 -20.33
C SER A 198 5.36 3.38 -18.88
N LYS A 199 5.29 4.61 -18.36
CA LYS A 199 4.81 4.88 -16.99
C LYS A 199 3.34 4.53 -16.79
N ASP A 200 2.58 4.39 -17.87
CA ASP A 200 1.16 4.02 -17.83
C ASP A 200 0.98 2.54 -17.46
N VAL A 201 1.96 1.70 -17.83
CA VAL A 201 2.02 0.27 -17.48
C VAL A 201 2.57 0.09 -16.07
N VAL A 202 3.73 0.70 -15.76
CA VAL A 202 4.35 0.67 -14.42
C VAL A 202 4.63 2.09 -13.96
N ALA A 203 3.83 2.58 -13.01
CA ALA A 203 4.05 3.88 -12.42
C ALA A 203 5.25 3.83 -11.44
N PRO A 204 5.96 4.95 -11.22
CA PRO A 204 7.14 4.98 -10.35
C PRO A 204 6.89 4.47 -8.91
N GLU A 205 5.69 4.64 -8.38
CA GLU A 205 5.27 4.13 -7.07
C GLU A 205 5.09 2.61 -7.05
N GLU A 206 4.94 1.95 -8.20
CA GLU A 206 4.70 0.51 -8.30
C GLU A 206 6.01 -0.29 -8.48
N GLU A 207 7.14 0.40 -8.68
CA GLU A 207 8.45 -0.23 -8.92
C GLU A 207 8.86 -1.16 -7.77
N ARG A 208 8.54 -0.82 -6.52
CA ARG A 208 8.84 -1.68 -5.36
C ARG A 208 8.04 -3.00 -5.39
N ALA A 209 6.76 -2.93 -5.73
CA ALA A 209 5.90 -4.12 -5.87
C ALA A 209 6.39 -5.01 -7.03
N LEU A 210 6.76 -4.40 -8.16
CA LEU A 210 7.33 -5.14 -9.30
C LEU A 210 8.67 -5.77 -8.93
N GLY A 211 9.55 -5.03 -8.24
CA GLY A 211 10.82 -5.50 -7.70
C GLY A 211 10.65 -6.73 -6.81
N LEU A 212 9.68 -6.70 -5.90
CA LEU A 212 9.34 -7.83 -5.05
C LEU A 212 8.89 -9.04 -5.88
N PHE A 213 7.97 -8.84 -6.83
CA PHE A 213 7.50 -9.91 -7.70
C PHE A 213 8.65 -10.59 -8.47
N VAL A 214 9.49 -9.81 -9.15
CA VAL A 214 10.59 -10.38 -9.96
C VAL A 214 11.66 -11.05 -9.10
N ALA A 215 11.88 -10.57 -7.88
CA ALA A 215 12.78 -11.19 -6.93
C ALA A 215 12.23 -12.52 -6.40
N LEU A 216 10.93 -12.60 -6.12
CA LEU A 216 10.26 -13.84 -5.72
C LEU A 216 10.23 -14.86 -6.88
N ALA A 217 10.08 -14.40 -8.11
CA ALA A 217 10.06 -15.24 -9.31
C ALA A 217 11.42 -15.90 -9.62
N ASP A 218 12.52 -15.41 -9.04
CA ASP A 218 13.82 -16.07 -9.17
C ASP A 218 13.77 -17.49 -8.58
N LYS A 219 14.31 -18.47 -9.30
CA LYS A 219 14.32 -19.87 -8.85
C LYS A 219 15.05 -20.04 -7.51
N ASN A 220 16.04 -19.20 -7.22
CA ASN A 220 16.81 -19.23 -5.98
C ASN A 220 16.22 -18.34 -4.87
N SER A 221 15.04 -17.76 -5.08
CA SER A 221 14.39 -16.92 -4.08
C SER A 221 13.95 -17.73 -2.84
N PRO A 222 13.73 -17.06 -1.69
CA PRO A 222 13.14 -17.69 -0.51
C PRO A 222 11.64 -18.02 -0.64
N ALA A 223 11.05 -17.89 -1.84
CA ALA A 223 9.63 -18.14 -2.05
C ALA A 223 9.23 -19.57 -1.69
N SER A 224 8.16 -19.69 -0.92
CA SER A 224 7.53 -20.98 -0.60
C SER A 224 6.92 -21.63 -1.85
N LYS A 225 6.60 -22.93 -1.78
CA LYS A 225 5.92 -23.63 -2.89
C LYS A 225 4.62 -22.93 -3.30
N ILE A 226 3.82 -22.47 -2.33
CA ILE A 226 2.54 -21.81 -2.59
C ILE A 226 2.76 -20.48 -3.33
N GLN A 227 3.76 -19.69 -2.90
CA GLN A 227 4.12 -18.46 -3.60
C GLN A 227 4.62 -18.74 -5.03
N ARG A 228 5.39 -19.81 -5.25
CA ARG A 228 5.86 -20.22 -6.58
C ARG A 228 4.71 -20.64 -7.48
N ASP A 229 3.82 -21.50 -7.00
CA ASP A 229 2.64 -21.94 -7.75
C ASP A 229 1.78 -20.72 -8.17
N PHE A 230 1.65 -19.72 -7.28
CA PHE A 230 0.93 -18.49 -7.56
C PHE A 230 1.67 -17.59 -8.58
N ILE A 231 2.99 -17.40 -8.44
CA ILE A 231 3.81 -16.64 -9.41
C ILE A 231 3.69 -17.27 -10.80
N ASP A 232 3.83 -18.58 -10.89
CA ASP A 232 3.74 -19.32 -12.16
C ASP A 232 2.37 -19.09 -12.81
N SER A 233 1.28 -19.09 -12.04
CA SER A 233 -0.07 -18.80 -12.58
C SER A 233 -0.20 -17.37 -13.13
N ILE A 234 0.46 -16.39 -12.51
CA ILE A 234 0.51 -15.01 -13.03
C ILE A 234 1.32 -14.98 -14.34
N LEU A 235 2.47 -15.67 -14.39
CA LEU A 235 3.30 -15.74 -15.59
C LEU A 235 2.58 -16.43 -16.76
N GLU A 236 1.77 -17.45 -16.49
CA GLU A 236 0.92 -18.10 -17.49
C GLU A 236 -0.12 -17.14 -18.08
N VAL A 237 -0.80 -16.33 -17.26
CA VAL A 237 -1.72 -15.29 -17.75
C VAL A 237 -0.99 -14.21 -18.55
N SER A 238 0.30 -14.00 -18.26
CA SER A 238 1.15 -13.02 -18.94
C SER A 238 1.68 -13.48 -20.30
N LYS A 239 1.37 -14.70 -20.75
CA LYS A 239 1.84 -15.20 -22.05
C LYS A 239 1.09 -14.54 -23.21
N ASP A 240 1.85 -14.15 -24.23
CA ASP A 240 1.31 -13.69 -25.51
C ASP A 240 0.88 -14.86 -26.41
N SER A 241 0.36 -14.55 -27.60
CA SER A 241 -0.10 -15.55 -28.57
C SER A 241 0.99 -16.50 -29.06
N SER A 242 2.27 -16.13 -28.92
CA SER A 242 3.42 -17.00 -29.24
C SER A 242 3.85 -17.90 -28.08
N GLY A 243 3.18 -17.79 -26.94
CA GLY A 243 3.51 -18.52 -25.71
C GLY A 243 4.66 -17.89 -24.93
N LYS A 244 5.18 -16.74 -25.36
CA LYS A 244 6.24 -16.01 -24.65
C LYS A 244 5.64 -15.19 -23.51
N VAL A 245 6.26 -15.23 -22.34
CA VAL A 245 5.86 -14.43 -21.19
C VAL A 245 6.20 -12.95 -21.44
N LYS A 246 5.19 -12.09 -21.40
CA LYS A 246 5.32 -10.63 -21.41
C LYS A 246 4.57 -10.05 -20.21
N LEU A 247 5.26 -10.01 -19.06
CA LEU A 247 4.67 -9.55 -17.80
C LEU A 247 4.14 -8.11 -17.88
N LEU A 248 4.84 -7.26 -18.64
CA LEU A 248 4.52 -5.84 -18.82
C LEU A 248 4.22 -5.60 -20.30
N SER A 249 2.98 -5.90 -20.70
CA SER A 249 2.50 -5.75 -22.08
C SER A 249 1.51 -4.61 -22.19
N GLU A 250 1.64 -3.77 -23.22
CA GLU A 250 0.61 -2.77 -23.56
C GLU A 250 -0.63 -3.42 -24.17
N ASP A 251 -0.47 -4.56 -24.85
CA ASP A 251 -1.58 -5.34 -25.44
C ASP A 251 -2.35 -6.16 -24.38
N ASN A 252 -1.73 -6.40 -23.22
CA ASN A 252 -2.34 -7.08 -22.07
C ASN A 252 -1.88 -6.42 -20.76
N PRO A 253 -2.37 -5.19 -20.45
CA PRO A 253 -1.86 -4.37 -19.36
C PRO A 253 -2.46 -4.80 -18.01
N HIS A 254 -2.13 -6.01 -17.57
CA HIS A 254 -2.52 -6.51 -16.27
C HIS A 254 -1.49 -6.12 -15.19
N LYS A 255 -2.00 -5.97 -13.97
CA LYS A 255 -1.23 -5.65 -12.76
C LYS A 255 -1.32 -6.75 -11.71
N LEU A 256 -1.61 -7.99 -12.12
CA LEU A 256 -1.71 -9.16 -11.22
C LEU A 256 -0.44 -9.39 -10.38
N TRP A 257 0.74 -9.01 -10.89
CA TRP A 257 2.00 -9.04 -10.14
C TRP A 257 1.98 -8.16 -8.88
N LYS A 258 1.08 -7.18 -8.80
CA LYS A 258 0.85 -6.37 -7.61
C LYS A 258 0.13 -7.12 -6.50
N LEU A 259 -0.43 -8.31 -6.72
CA LEU A 259 -1.13 -9.03 -5.64
C LEU A 259 -0.21 -9.33 -4.43
N PHE A 260 1.10 -9.42 -4.65
CA PHE A 260 2.11 -9.52 -3.58
C PHE A 260 2.35 -8.22 -2.80
N ASP A 261 1.73 -7.10 -3.20
CA ASP A 261 1.71 -5.85 -2.41
C ASP A 261 0.76 -5.92 -1.21
N LYS A 262 0.03 -7.04 -1.05
CA LYS A 262 -0.87 -7.32 0.06
C LYS A 262 -0.37 -8.52 0.84
N ASP A 263 -0.63 -8.51 2.15
CA ASP A 263 -0.46 -9.68 2.99
C ASP A 263 -1.52 -10.72 2.62
N MET A 264 -1.19 -11.55 1.63
CA MET A 264 -2.03 -12.68 1.19
C MET A 264 -1.68 -13.89 2.03
N ASP A 265 -2.66 -14.47 2.69
CA ASP A 265 -2.46 -15.75 3.36
C ASP A 265 -2.32 -16.90 2.33
N PRO A 266 -1.80 -18.07 2.75
CA PRO A 266 -1.59 -19.19 1.85
C PRO A 266 -2.87 -19.79 1.25
N GLU A 267 -4.03 -19.61 1.86
CA GLU A 267 -5.32 -20.09 1.35
C GLU A 267 -5.77 -19.20 0.20
N LEU A 268 -5.75 -17.88 0.40
CA LEU A 268 -6.05 -16.89 -0.62
C LEU A 268 -5.10 -17.01 -1.81
N MET A 269 -3.80 -17.25 -1.60
CA MET A 269 -2.86 -17.50 -2.70
C MET A 269 -3.25 -18.72 -3.54
N LYS A 270 -3.76 -19.80 -2.92
CA LYS A 270 -4.21 -20.99 -3.66
C LYS A 270 -5.47 -20.70 -4.46
N GLU A 271 -6.45 -20.02 -3.87
CA GLU A 271 -7.68 -19.63 -4.58
C GLU A 271 -7.38 -18.78 -5.82
N TRP A 272 -6.46 -17.83 -5.68
CA TRP A 272 -5.98 -17.02 -6.80
C TRP A 272 -5.19 -17.84 -7.82
N THR A 273 -4.37 -18.79 -7.38
CA THR A 273 -3.66 -19.70 -8.28
C THR A 273 -4.62 -20.50 -9.15
N ASP A 274 -5.66 -21.08 -8.54
CA ASP A 274 -6.66 -21.86 -9.26
C ASP A 274 -7.47 -20.99 -10.21
N LEU A 275 -7.86 -19.78 -9.77
CA LEU A 275 -8.53 -18.81 -10.62
C LEU A 275 -7.67 -18.45 -11.84
N LEU A 276 -6.40 -18.11 -11.66
CA LEU A 276 -5.54 -17.68 -12.75
C LEU A 276 -5.21 -18.81 -13.73
N ARG A 277 -5.20 -20.06 -13.27
CA ARG A 277 -5.11 -21.23 -14.15
C ARG A 277 -6.33 -21.36 -15.06
N GLU A 278 -7.54 -21.26 -14.50
CA GLU A 278 -8.78 -21.23 -15.30
C GLU A 278 -8.78 -20.07 -16.32
N VAL A 279 -8.30 -18.89 -15.91
CA VAL A 279 -8.18 -17.73 -16.80
C VAL A 279 -7.18 -17.97 -17.92
N SER A 280 -6.06 -18.61 -17.64
CA SER A 280 -5.06 -18.97 -18.65
C SER A 280 -5.65 -19.94 -19.69
N GLU A 281 -6.42 -20.93 -19.23
CA GLU A 281 -7.11 -21.91 -20.06
C GLU A 281 -8.20 -21.28 -20.93
N GLU A 282 -9.14 -20.55 -20.33
CA GLU A 282 -10.21 -19.82 -21.04
C GLU A 282 -9.63 -18.79 -22.02
N GLY A 283 -8.53 -18.14 -21.62
CA GLY A 283 -7.85 -17.13 -22.42
C GLY A 283 -7.12 -17.68 -23.64
N LYS A 284 -7.18 -18.98 -23.94
CA LYS A 284 -6.78 -19.55 -25.24
C LYS A 284 -7.86 -19.32 -26.30
N ASP A 285 -9.12 -19.23 -25.88
CA ASP A 285 -10.29 -19.13 -26.75
C ASP A 285 -10.86 -17.69 -26.82
N GLN A 286 -10.34 -16.78 -25.99
CA GLN A 286 -10.79 -15.38 -25.89
C GLN A 286 -9.82 -14.40 -26.56
N ALA A 287 -10.36 -13.29 -27.06
CA ALA A 287 -9.58 -12.22 -27.71
C ALA A 287 -8.66 -11.46 -26.73
N SER A 288 -9.02 -11.40 -25.44
CA SER A 288 -8.19 -10.75 -24.42
C SER A 288 -8.18 -11.52 -23.10
N LYS A 289 -7.06 -11.46 -22.37
CA LYS A 289 -6.95 -12.06 -21.02
C LYS A 289 -7.84 -11.35 -19.99
N LYS A 290 -8.15 -10.06 -20.20
CA LYS A 290 -9.11 -9.32 -19.39
C LYS A 290 -10.50 -9.93 -19.50
N ASP A 291 -10.95 -10.24 -20.71
CA ASP A 291 -12.26 -10.86 -20.93
C ASP A 291 -12.32 -12.28 -20.37
N ALA A 292 -11.24 -13.06 -20.55
CA ALA A 292 -11.11 -14.38 -19.91
C ALA A 292 -11.20 -14.28 -18.37
N PHE A 293 -10.51 -13.31 -17.76
CA PHE A 293 -10.54 -13.07 -16.32
C PHE A 293 -11.96 -12.81 -15.79
N PHE A 294 -12.70 -11.91 -16.44
CA PHE A 294 -14.06 -11.61 -16.02
C PHE A 294 -15.07 -12.71 -16.39
N SER A 295 -14.86 -13.45 -17.48
CA SER A 295 -15.66 -14.64 -17.83
C SER A 295 -15.56 -15.70 -16.75
N VAL A 296 -14.35 -16.04 -16.31
CA VAL A 296 -14.12 -17.02 -15.23
C VAL A 296 -14.76 -16.55 -13.92
N LEU A 297 -14.61 -15.28 -13.56
CA LEU A 297 -15.26 -14.72 -12.38
C LEU A 297 -16.79 -14.80 -12.45
N GLN A 298 -17.39 -14.53 -13.61
CA GLN A 298 -18.84 -14.66 -13.82
C GLN A 298 -19.29 -16.12 -13.70
N LYS A 299 -18.55 -17.08 -14.29
CA LYS A 299 -18.83 -18.51 -14.15
C LYS A 299 -18.79 -18.96 -12.68
N ARG A 300 -17.79 -18.50 -11.91
CA ARG A 300 -17.66 -18.78 -10.48
C ARG A 300 -18.75 -18.11 -9.62
N ALA A 301 -19.24 -16.95 -10.03
CA ALA A 301 -20.35 -16.26 -9.37
C ALA A 301 -21.68 -17.01 -9.58
N GLY A 302 -21.87 -17.67 -10.73
CA GLY A 302 -23.10 -18.36 -11.07
C GLY A 302 -24.28 -17.39 -11.08
N ASP A 303 -25.41 -17.80 -10.49
CA ASP A 303 -26.62 -16.98 -10.38
C ASP A 303 -26.68 -16.14 -9.10
N ASP A 304 -25.59 -16.05 -8.32
CA ASP A 304 -25.54 -15.27 -7.08
C ASP A 304 -25.49 -13.77 -7.39
N PRO A 305 -26.56 -12.99 -7.12
CA PRO A 305 -26.63 -11.59 -7.51
C PRO A 305 -25.58 -10.73 -6.78
N VAL A 306 -25.20 -11.11 -5.55
CA VAL A 306 -24.21 -10.36 -4.76
C VAL A 306 -22.82 -10.55 -5.36
N LYS A 307 -22.47 -11.80 -5.72
CA LYS A 307 -21.17 -12.07 -6.37
C LYS A 307 -21.10 -11.44 -7.76
N LEU A 308 -22.19 -11.49 -8.53
CA LEU A 308 -22.24 -10.83 -9.84
C LEU A 308 -22.05 -9.31 -9.73
N GLU A 309 -22.68 -8.67 -8.75
CA GLU A 309 -22.46 -7.25 -8.46
C GLU A 309 -20.99 -6.98 -8.11
N GLN A 310 -20.36 -7.82 -7.29
CA GLN A 310 -18.94 -7.70 -6.96
C GLN A 310 -18.03 -7.82 -8.18
N VAL A 311 -18.31 -8.77 -9.08
CA VAL A 311 -17.56 -8.92 -10.34
C VAL A 311 -17.69 -7.67 -11.22
N ASN A 312 -18.91 -7.12 -11.33
CA ASN A 312 -19.14 -5.89 -12.09
C ASN A 312 -18.42 -4.68 -11.47
N MET A 313 -18.42 -4.57 -10.13
CA MET A 313 -17.65 -3.55 -9.43
C MET A 313 -16.15 -3.70 -9.69
N LEU A 314 -15.59 -4.91 -9.58
CA LEU A 314 -14.18 -5.18 -9.86
C LEU A 314 -13.82 -4.80 -11.30
N LYS A 315 -14.69 -5.11 -12.26
CA LYS A 315 -14.52 -4.73 -13.67
C LYS A 315 -14.48 -3.22 -13.86
N SER A 316 -15.37 -2.49 -13.18
CA SER A 316 -15.44 -1.02 -13.28
C SER A 316 -14.23 -0.31 -12.67
N LYS A 317 -13.63 -0.87 -11.60
CA LYS A 317 -12.50 -0.26 -10.88
C LYS A 317 -11.16 -0.43 -11.60
N GLY A 318 -11.04 -1.35 -12.56
CA GLY A 318 -9.80 -1.58 -13.31
C GLY A 318 -8.61 -1.99 -12.44
N CYS A 319 -8.87 -2.67 -11.31
CA CYS A 319 -7.85 -2.94 -10.29
C CYS A 319 -6.74 -3.89 -10.74
N TYR A 320 -7.04 -4.80 -11.66
CA TYR A 320 -6.12 -5.85 -12.12
C TYR A 320 -5.78 -5.78 -13.60
N PHE A 321 -6.62 -5.12 -14.39
CA PHE A 321 -6.47 -4.94 -15.83
C PHE A 321 -6.87 -3.51 -16.15
N ARG A 322 -6.00 -2.75 -16.82
CA ARG A 322 -6.33 -1.42 -17.35
C ARG A 322 -6.91 -1.56 -18.75
#